data_AF-A0A2H1KGK1-F1
#
_entry.id   AF-A0A2H1KGK1-F1
#
_cell.length_a   1.000
_cell.length_b   1.000
_cell.length_c   1.000
_cell.angle_alpha   90.00
_cell.angle_beta   90.00
_cell.angle_gamma   90.00
#
_symmetry.space_group_name_H-M   'P 1'
#
loop_
_entity.id
_entity.type
_entity.pdbx_description
1 polymer ?
#
loop_
_entity_poly.entity_id
_entity_poly.type
_entity_poly.pdbx_seq_one_letter_code
_entity_poly.pdbx_strand_id
1 'polypeptide(L)'
;MCGAVDVTVSIRVMTAGDGYRYLLNSVVAGDGDRDAASVLTRYYLESGTPPGTWIGSGIAGLSDDILPGGAVSEEQLRRLMGYGQNPTTEEQLGRPYRKFATASDRVQRRLTRLPENLTPAALSTQTALIEAEEASKPTGAPVAGFDLTFSVPKSVSTLWAVADGGTQTLIAQAHHAAIQDWGYPQAVDT
;
A
#
# COMPACT_ATOMS: atom_id res chain seq x y z
N MET A 1 -30.58 -6.44 21.30
CA MET A 1 -30.34 -6.37 19.84
C MET A 1 -29.02 -5.67 19.63
N CYS A 2 -27.96 -6.42 19.33
CA CYS A 2 -26.69 -5.84 18.91
C CYS A 2 -26.88 -5.41 17.45
N GLY A 3 -26.96 -4.11 17.17
CA GLY A 3 -27.02 -3.63 15.81
C GLY A 3 -25.70 -3.96 15.13
N ALA A 4 -25.71 -4.84 14.14
CA ALA A 4 -24.55 -5.05 13.28
C ALA A 4 -24.23 -3.71 12.61
N VAL A 5 -23.07 -3.15 12.92
CA VAL A 5 -22.57 -1.95 12.26
C VAL A 5 -21.89 -2.43 10.98
N ASP A 6 -22.57 -2.29 9.85
CA ASP A 6 -22.01 -2.69 8.55
C ASP A 6 -20.77 -1.85 8.22
N VAL A 7 -19.60 -2.48 8.21
CA VAL A 7 -18.35 -1.87 7.71
C VAL A 7 -18.28 -2.13 6.21
N THR A 8 -18.03 -1.08 5.42
CA THR A 8 -17.77 -1.25 3.99
C THR A 8 -16.28 -1.45 3.77
N VAL A 9 -15.92 -2.49 3.00
CA VAL A 9 -14.54 -2.75 2.59
C VAL A 9 -14.41 -2.46 1.10
N SER A 10 -13.45 -1.61 0.74
CA SER A 10 -13.04 -1.44 -0.66
C SER A 10 -11.68 -2.10 -0.88
N ILE A 11 -11.50 -2.73 -2.05
CA ILE A 11 -10.29 -3.47 -2.39
C ILE A 11 -9.64 -2.85 -3.61
N ARG A 12 -8.32 -2.60 -3.52
CA ARG A 12 -7.50 -2.10 -4.62
C ARG A 12 -6.29 -2.98 -4.83
N VAL A 13 -5.96 -3.25 -6.09
CA VAL A 13 -4.73 -3.96 -6.47
C VAL A 13 -3.54 -3.03 -6.31
N MET A 14 -2.50 -3.49 -5.62
CA MET A 14 -1.22 -2.81 -5.50
C MET A 14 -0.19 -3.46 -6.42
N THR A 15 0.45 -2.67 -7.26
CA THR A 15 1.50 -3.15 -8.17
C THR A 15 2.87 -3.11 -7.50
N ALA A 16 3.74 -4.07 -7.83
CA ALA A 16 5.12 -4.03 -7.38
C ALA A 16 5.90 -2.91 -8.09
N GLY A 17 6.96 -2.42 -7.43
CA GLY A 17 7.65 -1.19 -7.82
C GLY A 17 7.06 0.00 -7.09
N ASP A 18 6.59 1.03 -7.79
CA ASP A 18 6.17 2.29 -7.14
C ASP A 18 4.80 2.23 -6.46
N GLY A 19 4.04 1.14 -6.65
CA GLY A 19 2.66 1.01 -6.19
C GLY A 19 2.50 1.05 -4.67
N TYR A 20 3.53 0.77 -3.86
CA TYR A 20 3.46 0.89 -2.40
C TYR A 20 3.97 2.24 -1.85
N ARG A 21 4.50 3.11 -2.71
CA ARG A 21 5.09 4.40 -2.27
C ARG A 21 4.06 5.34 -1.64
N TYR A 22 2.77 5.20 -1.99
CA TYR A 22 1.72 5.96 -1.31
C TYR A 22 1.56 5.54 0.15
N LEU A 23 1.83 4.27 0.50
CA LEU A 23 1.83 3.80 1.88
C LEU A 23 3.03 4.34 2.66
N LEU A 24 4.19 4.53 2.01
CA LEU A 24 5.36 5.15 2.66
C LEU A 24 5.05 6.56 3.17
N ASN A 25 4.31 7.36 2.39
CA ASN A 25 3.88 8.69 2.80
C ASN A 25 2.91 8.67 4.01
N SER A 26 2.22 7.55 4.26
CA SER A 26 1.34 7.36 5.42
C SER A 26 2.01 6.65 6.61
N VAL A 27 3.23 6.14 6.47
CA VAL A 27 3.98 5.50 7.56
C VAL A 27 4.98 6.47 8.21
N VAL A 28 5.27 7.59 7.53
CA VAL A 28 6.26 8.59 7.96
C VAL A 28 5.63 9.98 8.06
N ALA A 29 5.13 10.32 9.25
CA ALA A 29 5.72 11.47 9.92
C ALA A 29 5.58 11.29 11.45
N GLY A 30 6.67 11.58 12.14
CA GLY A 30 6.81 11.36 13.56
C GLY A 30 8.15 11.91 13.98
N ASP A 31 8.21 13.21 14.20
CA ASP A 31 9.26 13.89 14.97
C ASP A 31 8.76 15.28 15.39
N GLY A 32 8.74 15.54 16.71
CA GLY A 32 8.50 16.88 17.24
C GLY A 32 7.86 16.92 18.63
N ASP A 33 8.70 17.05 19.66
CA ASP A 33 8.36 17.45 21.03
C ASP A 33 7.56 18.77 21.08
N ARG A 34 6.42 18.79 21.81
CA ARG A 34 6.04 19.83 22.81
C ARG A 34 4.64 19.67 23.41
N ASP A 35 4.51 20.34 24.55
CA ASP A 35 3.63 20.14 25.70
C ASP A 35 2.11 20.45 25.53
N ALA A 36 1.33 19.66 26.27
CA ALA A 36 0.00 19.86 26.87
C ALA A 36 -1.08 20.75 26.19
N ALA A 37 -1.93 20.14 25.34
CA ALA A 37 -3.41 20.25 25.42
C ALA A 37 -4.14 19.38 24.36
N SER A 38 -5.10 18.56 24.84
CA SER A 38 -6.14 17.82 24.12
C SER A 38 -5.74 16.58 23.28
N VAL A 39 -6.14 15.42 23.80
CA VAL A 39 -6.08 14.06 23.20
C VAL A 39 -6.82 13.98 21.85
N LEU A 40 -7.80 14.86 21.64
CA LEU A 40 -8.66 14.98 20.46
C LEU A 40 -7.90 15.30 19.17
N THR A 41 -6.78 16.00 19.30
CA THR A 41 -6.00 16.42 18.15
C THR A 41 -4.79 15.54 17.92
N ARG A 42 -4.34 14.74 18.88
CA ARG A 42 -3.12 13.93 18.71
C ARG A 42 -3.23 12.90 17.56
N TYR A 43 -4.40 12.30 17.34
CA TYR A 43 -4.63 11.36 16.25
C TYR A 43 -4.68 11.99 14.84
N TYR A 44 -4.85 13.33 14.73
CA TYR A 44 -4.92 14.08 13.46
C TYR A 44 -3.91 15.24 13.34
N LEU A 45 -3.26 15.65 14.43
CA LEU A 45 -2.25 16.72 14.57
C LEU A 45 -0.89 16.21 15.05
N GLU A 46 -0.73 14.94 15.48
CA GLU A 46 0.61 14.35 15.36
C GLU A 46 0.99 14.51 13.90
N SER A 47 2.07 15.24 13.67
CA SER A 47 2.60 15.50 12.34
C SER A 47 2.97 14.14 11.75
N GLY A 48 2.02 13.51 11.07
CA GLY A 48 2.10 12.22 10.42
C GLY A 48 1.06 11.20 10.82
N THR A 49 0.74 10.32 9.88
CA THR A 49 -0.10 9.16 10.15
C THR A 49 0.75 8.17 10.97
N PRO A 50 0.23 7.65 12.11
CA PRO A 50 0.94 6.64 12.89
C PRO A 50 1.37 5.46 12.02
N PRO A 51 2.53 4.82 12.30
CA PRO A 51 2.99 3.69 11.51
C PRO A 51 1.95 2.56 11.55
N GLY A 52 1.78 1.88 10.41
CA GLY A 52 0.90 0.72 10.33
C GLY A 52 1.34 -0.39 11.28
N THR A 53 0.44 -1.34 11.58
CA THR A 53 0.72 -2.48 12.46
C THR A 53 0.60 -3.79 11.70
N TRP A 54 1.43 -4.76 12.07
CA TRP A 54 1.38 -6.12 11.54
C TRP A 54 0.15 -6.86 12.06
N ILE A 55 -0.67 -7.39 11.16
CA ILE A 55 -1.84 -8.23 11.50
C ILE A 55 -1.89 -9.52 10.66
N GLY A 56 -2.57 -10.53 11.17
CA GLY A 56 -2.84 -11.80 10.48
C GLY A 56 -1.86 -12.94 10.81
N SER A 57 -2.35 -14.18 10.68
CA SER A 57 -1.62 -15.40 11.04
C SER A 57 -0.38 -15.70 10.18
N GLY A 58 -0.28 -15.09 8.99
CA GLY A 58 0.86 -15.26 8.09
C GLY A 58 2.16 -14.62 8.57
N ILE A 59 2.11 -13.76 9.61
CA ILE A 59 3.29 -13.08 10.18
C ILE A 59 4.33 -14.09 10.67
N ALA A 60 3.89 -15.20 11.27
CA ALA A 60 4.78 -16.25 11.78
C ALA A 60 5.63 -16.90 10.67
N GLY A 61 5.24 -16.77 9.40
CA GLY A 61 6.01 -17.24 8.26
C GLY A 61 7.01 -16.21 7.70
N LEU A 62 6.99 -14.96 8.19
CA LEU A 62 7.88 -13.90 7.72
C LEU A 62 9.16 -13.84 8.56
N SER A 63 9.06 -13.66 9.87
CA SER A 63 10.22 -13.64 10.76
C SER A 63 9.78 -13.73 12.22
N ASP A 64 10.61 -14.33 13.08
CA ASP A 64 10.41 -14.33 14.53
C ASP A 64 10.50 -12.92 15.14
N ASP A 65 11.18 -11.99 14.45
CA ASP A 65 11.34 -10.59 14.89
C ASP A 65 10.10 -9.72 14.59
N ILE A 66 9.13 -10.23 13.82
CA ILE A 66 7.90 -9.52 13.50
C ILE A 66 6.78 -10.10 14.33
N LEU A 67 6.27 -9.29 15.25
CA LEU A 67 5.19 -9.68 16.15
C LEU A 67 3.85 -9.11 15.67
N PRO A 68 2.73 -9.84 15.84
CA PRO A 68 1.40 -9.28 15.70
C PRO A 68 1.23 -8.02 16.56
N GLY A 69 0.68 -6.96 15.97
CA GLY A 69 0.54 -5.64 16.60
C GLY A 69 1.82 -4.79 16.59
N GLY A 70 2.97 -5.33 16.17
CA GLY A 70 4.21 -4.58 16.01
C GLY A 70 4.11 -3.53 14.90
N ALA A 71 4.86 -2.44 15.02
CA ALA A 71 4.91 -1.40 14.00
C ALA A 71 5.59 -1.89 12.71
N VAL A 72 5.05 -1.49 11.57
CA VAL A 72 5.62 -1.72 10.24
C VAL A 72 6.61 -0.60 9.94
N SER A 73 7.87 -0.95 9.68
CA SER A 73 8.85 0.05 9.21
C SER A 73 8.78 0.25 7.70
N GLU A 74 9.21 1.42 7.22
CA GLU A 74 9.34 1.72 5.79
C GLU A 74 10.19 0.67 5.07
N GLU A 75 11.30 0.26 5.68
CA GLU A 75 12.20 -0.72 5.10
C GLU A 75 11.56 -2.11 4.96
N GLN A 76 10.82 -2.54 5.99
CA GLN A 76 10.07 -3.79 5.94
C GLN A 76 9.00 -3.76 4.84
N LEU A 77 8.23 -2.67 4.75
CA LEU A 77 7.20 -2.49 3.73
C LEU A 77 7.80 -2.47 2.32
N ARG A 78 8.92 -1.78 2.14
CA ARG A 78 9.67 -1.71 0.89
C ARG A 78 10.16 -3.08 0.44
N ARG A 79 10.75 -3.87 1.34
CA ARG A 79 11.22 -5.23 1.05
C ARG A 79 10.06 -6.13 0.61
N LEU A 80 9.00 -6.15 1.41
CA LEU A 80 7.86 -7.03 1.18
C LEU A 80 7.08 -6.64 -0.09
N MET A 81 6.64 -5.38 -0.18
CA MET A 81 5.77 -4.93 -1.27
C MET A 81 6.54 -4.54 -2.53
N GLY A 82 7.73 -3.95 -2.38
CA GLY A 82 8.54 -3.51 -3.52
C GLY A 82 9.28 -4.65 -4.21
N TYR A 83 9.88 -5.56 -3.43
CA TYR A 83 10.76 -6.60 -3.95
C TYR A 83 10.24 -8.03 -3.76
N GLY A 84 9.17 -8.22 -2.97
CA GLY A 84 8.67 -9.55 -2.65
C GLY A 84 9.65 -10.32 -1.78
N GLN A 85 10.38 -9.61 -0.91
CA GLN A 85 11.41 -10.16 -0.05
C GLN A 85 10.94 -10.23 1.39
N ASN A 86 11.63 -11.07 2.15
CA ASN A 86 11.48 -11.14 3.59
C ASN A 86 11.79 -9.76 4.19
N PRO A 87 10.86 -9.20 4.99
CA PRO A 87 11.01 -7.85 5.56
C PRO A 87 12.24 -7.71 6.48
N THR A 88 12.74 -8.79 7.07
CA THR A 88 13.90 -8.76 7.97
C THR A 88 15.18 -9.29 7.31
N THR A 89 15.10 -10.42 6.60
CA THR A 89 16.30 -11.11 6.08
C THR A 89 16.65 -10.79 4.63
N GLU A 90 15.79 -10.07 3.89
CA GLU A 90 15.92 -9.78 2.45
C GLU A 90 15.84 -11.02 1.53
N GLU A 91 15.65 -12.21 2.07
CA GLU A 91 15.48 -13.43 1.29
C GLU A 91 14.25 -13.33 0.38
N GLN A 92 14.34 -13.83 -0.85
CA GLN A 92 13.20 -13.78 -1.77
C GLN A 92 12.05 -14.65 -1.28
N LEU A 93 10.87 -14.06 -1.11
CA LEU A 93 9.65 -14.81 -0.88
C LEU A 93 9.11 -15.31 -2.23
N GLY A 94 9.18 -16.62 -2.45
CA GLY A 94 8.68 -17.26 -3.66
C GLY A 94 9.40 -16.79 -4.93
N ARG A 95 8.63 -16.48 -5.99
CA ARG A 95 9.19 -16.06 -7.28
C ARG A 95 9.37 -14.54 -7.31
N PRO A 96 10.51 -14.02 -7.78
CA PRO A 96 10.69 -12.59 -8.00
C PRO A 96 9.62 -12.01 -8.92
N TYR A 97 9.26 -10.75 -8.68
CA TYR A 97 8.31 -10.04 -9.53
C TYR A 97 8.77 -10.00 -10.99
N ARG A 98 7.84 -10.28 -11.89
CA ARG A 98 8.11 -10.25 -13.34
C ARG A 98 8.42 -8.82 -13.77
N LYS A 99 9.57 -8.64 -14.39
CA LYS A 99 9.93 -7.38 -15.06
C LYS A 99 9.29 -7.34 -16.44
N PHE A 100 8.42 -6.37 -16.66
CA PHE A 100 7.86 -6.07 -17.97
C PHE A 100 8.76 -5.05 -18.68
N ALA A 101 8.91 -5.19 -19.99
CA ALA A 101 9.67 -4.23 -20.78
C ALA A 101 8.96 -2.87 -20.78
N THR A 102 9.70 -1.81 -20.45
CA THR A 102 9.21 -0.43 -20.46
C THR A 102 8.84 0.00 -21.89
N ALA A 103 8.09 1.10 -22.03
CA ALA A 103 7.84 1.69 -23.34
C ALA A 103 9.17 1.99 -24.06
N SER A 104 10.15 2.56 -23.36
CA SER A 104 11.48 2.84 -23.88
C SER A 104 12.22 1.57 -24.35
N ASP A 105 12.17 0.47 -23.59
CA ASP A 105 12.77 -0.80 -24.02
C ASP A 105 12.12 -1.33 -25.31
N ARG A 106 10.80 -1.16 -25.45
CA ARG A 106 10.06 -1.57 -26.65
C ARG A 106 10.41 -0.69 -27.85
N VAL A 107 10.50 0.63 -27.64
CA VAL A 107 10.95 1.60 -28.65
C VAL A 107 12.35 1.21 -29.14
N GLN A 108 13.31 1.04 -28.23
CA GLN A 108 14.69 0.71 -28.59
C GLN A 108 14.79 -0.60 -29.39
N ARG A 109 14.01 -1.63 -29.01
CA ARG A 109 13.92 -2.89 -29.77
C ARG A 109 13.35 -2.72 -31.17
N ARG A 110 12.51 -1.71 -31.42
CA ARG A 110 12.00 -1.40 -32.76
C ARG A 110 12.98 -0.55 -33.55
N LEU A 111 13.62 0.43 -32.92
CA LEU A 111 14.64 1.26 -33.56
C LEU A 111 15.84 0.45 -34.05
N THR A 112 16.30 -0.52 -33.27
CA THR A 112 17.39 -1.45 -33.64
C THR A 112 17.06 -2.35 -34.83
N ARG A 113 15.80 -2.42 -35.27
CA ARG A 113 15.35 -3.19 -36.44
C ARG A 113 15.05 -2.30 -37.65
N LEU A 114 15.22 -0.98 -37.52
CA LEU A 114 15.04 -0.09 -38.65
C LEU A 114 16.17 -0.29 -39.67
N PRO A 115 15.86 -0.21 -40.97
CA PRO A 115 16.87 -0.36 -42.00
C PRO A 115 17.84 0.84 -41.99
N GLU A 116 19.13 0.56 -42.15
CA GLU A 116 20.21 1.56 -42.03
C GLU A 116 20.23 2.59 -43.18
N ASN A 117 19.49 2.32 -44.25
CA ASN A 117 19.46 3.15 -45.47
C ASN A 117 18.36 4.24 -45.47
N LEU A 118 17.75 4.53 -44.31
CA LEU A 118 16.76 5.60 -44.19
C LEU A 118 17.41 6.99 -44.29
N THR A 119 16.71 7.92 -44.94
CA THR A 119 17.10 9.34 -44.86
C THR A 119 16.89 9.86 -43.44
N PRO A 120 17.63 10.90 -43.00
CA PRO A 120 17.45 11.47 -41.66
C PRO A 120 15.99 11.89 -41.36
N ALA A 121 15.28 12.42 -42.37
CA ALA A 121 13.88 12.82 -42.23
C ALA A 121 12.93 11.62 -42.08
N ALA A 122 13.16 10.54 -42.82
CA ALA A 122 12.38 9.31 -42.70
C ALA A 122 12.63 8.61 -41.36
N LEU A 123 13.88 8.58 -40.90
CA LEU A 123 14.25 8.04 -39.59
C LEU A 123 13.55 8.81 -38.45
N SER A 124 13.58 10.14 -38.49
CA SER A 124 12.90 10.98 -37.49
C SER A 124 11.39 10.70 -37.43
N THR A 125 10.73 10.68 -38.59
CA THR A 125 9.30 10.35 -38.71
C THR A 125 9.00 8.96 -38.13
N GLN A 126 9.82 7.96 -38.48
CA GLN A 126 9.61 6.59 -38.06
C GLN A 126 9.84 6.39 -36.56
N THR A 127 10.85 7.06 -35.98
CA THR A 127 11.10 7.07 -34.54
C THR A 127 9.92 7.68 -33.79
N ALA A 128 9.41 8.83 -34.23
CA ALA A 128 8.26 9.49 -33.61
C ALA A 128 6.99 8.61 -33.65
N LEU A 129 6.76 7.91 -34.76
CA LEU A 129 5.65 6.95 -34.88
C LEU A 129 5.82 5.78 -33.89
N ILE A 130 7.01 5.20 -33.81
CA ILE A 130 7.32 4.10 -32.89
C ILE A 130 7.13 4.54 -31.44
N GLU A 131 7.60 5.73 -31.07
CA GLU A 131 7.44 6.29 -29.74
C GLU A 131 5.97 6.49 -29.37
N ALA A 132 5.19 7.12 -30.26
CA ALA A 132 3.76 7.34 -30.04
C ALA A 132 2.99 6.00 -29.91
N GLU A 133 3.28 5.03 -30.79
CA GLU A 133 2.65 3.72 -30.75
C GLU A 133 3.00 2.95 -29.46
N GLU A 134 4.28 2.92 -29.07
CA GLU A 134 4.71 2.19 -27.87
C GLU A 134 4.27 2.87 -26.58
N ALA A 135 4.18 4.21 -26.55
CA ALA A 135 3.67 4.98 -25.42
C ALA A 135 2.16 4.73 -25.19
N SER A 136 1.39 4.51 -26.26
CA SER A 136 -0.04 4.21 -26.16
C SER A 136 -0.34 2.82 -25.59
N LYS A 137 0.63 1.91 -25.61
CA LYS A 137 0.44 0.52 -25.17
C LYS A 137 0.53 0.41 -23.65
N PRO A 138 -0.45 -0.24 -23.00
CA PRO A 138 -0.39 -0.47 -21.56
C PRO A 138 0.84 -1.32 -21.21
N THR A 139 1.57 -0.90 -20.17
CA THR A 139 2.65 -1.71 -19.61
C THR A 139 2.08 -2.49 -18.44
N GLY A 140 2.18 -3.82 -18.49
CA GLY A 140 1.77 -4.67 -17.37
C GLY A 140 2.65 -4.40 -16.15
N ALA A 141 2.06 -4.54 -14.96
CA ALA A 141 2.78 -4.48 -13.70
C ALA A 141 2.40 -5.71 -12.87
N PRO A 142 3.37 -6.36 -12.19
CA PRO A 142 3.08 -7.48 -11.31
C PRO A 142 2.31 -6.97 -10.08
N VAL A 143 1.43 -7.81 -9.53
CA VAL A 143 0.70 -7.51 -8.29
C VAL A 143 1.60 -7.81 -7.10
N ALA A 144 1.80 -6.82 -6.23
CA ALA A 144 2.51 -6.95 -4.96
C ALA A 144 1.58 -7.31 -3.80
N GLY A 145 0.32 -6.90 -3.88
CA GLY A 145 -0.69 -7.23 -2.87
C GLY A 145 -2.00 -6.49 -3.12
N PHE A 146 -2.82 -6.43 -2.07
CA PHE A 146 -4.12 -5.76 -2.09
C PHE A 146 -4.21 -4.79 -0.92
N ASP A 147 -4.72 -3.60 -1.20
CA ASP A 147 -5.09 -2.61 -0.21
C ASP A 147 -6.57 -2.77 0.11
N LEU A 148 -6.86 -3.00 1.39
CA LEU A 148 -8.20 -3.13 1.91
C LEU A 148 -8.48 -1.92 2.79
N THR A 149 -9.34 -1.02 2.30
CA THR A 149 -9.76 0.15 3.07
C THR A 149 -11.09 -0.12 3.75
N PHE A 150 -11.08 -0.13 5.09
CA PHE A 150 -12.25 -0.29 5.94
C PHE A 150 -12.85 1.07 6.26
N SER A 151 -14.10 1.29 5.86
CA SER A 151 -14.81 2.55 6.10
C SER A 151 -15.97 2.34 7.06
N VAL A 152 -15.97 3.12 8.15
CA VAL A 152 -17.11 3.16 9.08
C VAL A 152 -18.33 3.83 8.44
N PRO A 153 -19.57 3.49 8.87
CA PRO A 153 -20.76 4.23 8.46
C PRO A 153 -20.63 5.72 8.76
N LYS A 154 -21.22 6.55 7.90
CA LYS A 154 -21.12 8.01 8.04
C LYS A 154 -21.61 8.52 9.39
N SER A 155 -22.64 7.88 9.96
CA SER A 155 -23.14 8.17 11.31
C SER A 155 -22.07 7.99 12.39
N VAL A 156 -21.24 6.95 12.30
CA VAL A 156 -20.12 6.70 13.22
C VAL A 156 -19.03 7.76 13.05
N SER A 157 -18.70 8.12 11.80
CA SER A 157 -17.77 9.21 11.51
C SER A 157 -18.26 10.55 12.07
N THR A 158 -19.54 10.87 11.92
CA THR A 158 -20.14 12.07 12.50
C THR A 158 -20.14 12.03 14.02
N LEU A 159 -20.50 10.90 14.63
CA LEU A 159 -20.46 10.72 16.09
C LEU A 159 -19.04 10.93 16.63
N TRP A 160 -18.05 10.31 16.01
CA TRP A 160 -16.64 10.49 16.37
C TRP A 160 -16.22 11.96 16.30
N ALA A 161 -16.59 12.68 15.22
CA ALA A 161 -16.17 14.07 15.01
C ALA A 161 -16.68 15.05 16.08
N VAL A 162 -17.81 14.78 16.72
CA VAL A 162 -18.43 15.68 17.73
C VAL A 162 -18.28 15.17 19.17
N ALA A 163 -17.73 13.98 19.35
CA ALA A 163 -17.58 13.32 20.64
C ALA A 163 -16.42 13.93 21.47
N ASP A 164 -16.49 13.74 22.79
CA ASP A 164 -15.36 14.03 23.68
C ASP A 164 -14.19 13.04 23.43
N GLY A 165 -12.99 13.38 23.91
CA GLY A 165 -11.78 12.58 23.66
C GLY A 165 -11.86 11.13 24.18
N GLY A 166 -12.60 10.87 25.26
CA GLY A 166 -12.80 9.52 25.77
C GLY A 166 -13.66 8.69 24.83
N THR A 167 -14.80 9.24 24.42
CA THR A 167 -15.71 8.60 23.46
C THR A 167 -15.05 8.40 22.09
N GLN A 168 -14.28 9.37 21.59
CA GLN A 168 -13.50 9.21 20.37
C GLN A 168 -12.51 8.04 20.45
N THR A 169 -11.83 7.90 21.59
CA THR A 169 -10.89 6.81 21.84
C THR A 169 -11.60 5.47 21.79
N LEU A 170 -12.78 5.36 22.43
CA LEU A 170 -13.58 4.13 22.42
C LEU A 170 -14.05 3.75 21.01
N ILE A 171 -14.52 4.73 20.22
CA ILE A 171 -14.94 4.49 18.83
C ILE A 171 -13.76 4.06 17.96
N ALA A 172 -12.60 4.69 18.12
CA ALA A 172 -11.38 4.31 17.40
C ALA A 172 -10.94 2.89 17.79
N GLN A 173 -10.93 2.55 19.07
CA GLN A 173 -10.60 1.21 19.57
C GLN A 173 -11.56 0.16 19.03
N ALA A 174 -12.87 0.44 19.02
CA ALA A 174 -13.88 -0.46 18.47
C ALA A 174 -13.66 -0.72 16.96
N HIS A 175 -13.30 0.33 16.20
CA HIS A 175 -12.96 0.19 14.79
C HIS A 175 -11.71 -0.67 14.58
N HIS A 176 -10.63 -0.43 15.32
CA HIS A 176 -9.41 -1.25 15.24
C HIS A 176 -9.67 -2.70 15.65
N ALA A 177 -10.45 -2.94 16.71
CA ALA A 177 -10.83 -4.27 17.14
C ALA A 177 -11.62 -5.03 16.07
N ALA A 178 -12.54 -4.36 15.38
CA ALA A 178 -13.28 -4.96 14.26
C ALA A 178 -12.36 -5.36 13.10
N ILE A 179 -11.34 -4.55 12.79
CA ILE A 179 -10.32 -4.88 11.77
C ILE A 179 -9.47 -6.08 12.22
N GLN A 180 -9.09 -6.14 13.50
CA GLN A 180 -8.31 -7.25 14.06
C GLN A 180 -9.09 -8.57 14.02
N ASP A 181 -10.37 -8.55 14.41
CA ASP A 181 -11.26 -9.72 14.34
C ASP A 181 -11.43 -10.22 12.91
N TRP A 182 -11.52 -9.31 11.93
CA TRP A 182 -11.51 -9.69 10.52
C TRP A 182 -10.21 -10.40 10.09
N GLY A 183 -9.06 -9.95 10.60
CA GLY A 183 -7.75 -10.55 10.33
C GLY A 183 -7.48 -11.86 11.08
N TYR A 184 -8.23 -12.13 12.15
CA TYR A 184 -8.19 -13.34 12.96
C TYR A 184 -9.61 -13.81 13.26
N PRO A 185 -10.34 -14.36 12.26
CA PRO A 185 -11.67 -14.85 12.51
C PRO A 185 -11.58 -15.90 13.60
N GLN A 186 -12.24 -15.66 14.73
CA GLN A 186 -12.40 -16.68 15.76
C GLN A 186 -12.99 -17.90 15.08
N ALA A 187 -12.39 -19.07 15.27
CA ALA A 187 -13.00 -20.32 14.84
C ALA A 187 -14.43 -20.32 15.41
N VAL A 188 -15.43 -20.28 14.53
CA VAL A 188 -16.80 -20.46 14.95
C VAL A 188 -16.86 -21.91 15.42
N ASP A 189 -16.82 -22.12 16.73
CA ASP A 189 -17.15 -23.42 17.31
C ASP A 189 -18.54 -23.79 16.78
N THR A 190 -18.57 -24.83 15.95
CA THR A 190 -19.78 -25.42 15.38
C THR A 190 -20.07 -26.74 16.07
#